data_AF-Q154N1-F1
#
_entry.id   AF-Q154N1-F1
#
_cell.length_a   1.000
_cell.length_b   1.000
_cell.length_c   1.000
_cell.angle_alpha   90.00
_cell.angle_beta   90.00
_cell.angle_gamma   90.00
#
_symmetry.space_group_name_H-M   'P 1'
#
loop_
_entity.id
_entity.type
_entity.pdbx_description
1 polymer ?
#
loop_
_entity_poly.entity_id
_entity_poly.type
_entity_poly.pdbx_seq_one_letter_code
_entity_poly.pdbx_strand_id
1 'polypeptide(L)'
;TAEVVLIGYVLKFEAYSFLANVREVTQKQGLVHLQKQLLSDILFESNVDVHNVHMGISKIRQRLCNRMVLIILDDVDQLEQLEALCDHSWFGSGSRIIITSRDEHLLRTFGVDIMYKVKALTDAEALQLFCRKAFKKGQVSEDFLKLANNVVEYAN
;
A
#
# COMPACT_ATOMS: atom_id res chain seq x y z
N THR A 1 -15.42 4.80 12.15
CA THR A 1 -15.05 6.23 12.15
C THR A 1 -13.56 6.53 11.92
N ALA A 2 -12.75 5.58 11.40
CA ALA A 2 -11.50 5.94 10.70
C ALA A 2 -11.76 6.41 9.24
N GLU A 3 -12.87 5.96 8.63
CA GLU A 3 -13.28 6.36 7.27
C GLU A 3 -13.46 7.87 7.11
N VAL A 4 -14.07 8.57 8.06
CA VAL A 4 -14.34 10.01 7.94
C VAL A 4 -13.04 10.84 7.97
N VAL A 5 -12.04 10.39 8.75
CA VAL A 5 -10.72 11.04 8.82
C VAL A 5 -9.90 10.74 7.56
N LEU A 6 -9.99 9.52 7.03
CA LEU A 6 -9.31 9.15 5.79
C LEU A 6 -9.91 9.90 4.59
N ILE A 7 -11.24 10.02 4.51
CA ILE A 7 -11.93 10.73 3.42
C ILE A 7 -11.49 12.20 3.37
N GLY A 8 -11.49 12.92 4.50
CA GLY A 8 -11.06 14.32 4.54
C GLY A 8 -9.58 14.54 4.14
N TYR A 9 -8.75 13.52 4.31
CA TYR A 9 -7.34 13.57 3.92
C TYR A 9 -7.14 13.21 2.44
N VAL A 10 -7.88 12.21 1.93
CA VAL A 10 -7.85 11.81 0.53
C VAL A 10 -8.39 12.91 -0.39
N LEU A 11 -9.41 13.67 0.05
CA LEU A 11 -9.97 14.79 -0.72
C LEU A 11 -8.98 15.93 -1.01
N LYS A 12 -7.80 15.94 -0.37
CA LYS A 12 -6.76 16.92 -0.67
C LYS A 12 -6.01 16.59 -1.96
N PHE A 13 -6.04 15.35 -2.43
CA PHE A 13 -5.30 14.91 -3.60
C PHE A 13 -6.20 14.91 -4.82
N GLU A 14 -5.64 15.23 -5.98
CA GLU A 14 -6.35 15.19 -7.26
C GLU A 14 -6.70 13.76 -7.67
N ALA A 15 -5.88 12.79 -7.25
CA ALA A 15 -6.08 11.38 -7.50
C ALA A 15 -5.32 10.53 -6.49
N TYR A 16 -5.72 9.26 -6.41
CA TYR A 16 -5.04 8.28 -5.57
C TYR A 16 -5.00 6.90 -6.23
N SER A 17 -4.07 6.06 -5.82
CA SER A 17 -4.02 4.64 -6.21
C SER A 17 -3.49 3.82 -5.05
N PHE A 18 -4.05 2.62 -4.90
CA PHE A 18 -3.61 1.63 -3.93
C PHE A 18 -3.21 0.36 -4.66
N LEU A 19 -1.90 0.09 -4.69
CA LEU A 19 -1.34 -1.12 -5.24
C LEU A 19 -1.10 -2.12 -4.10
N ALA A 20 -2.10 -2.99 -3.89
CA ALA A 20 -2.05 -4.03 -2.87
C ALA A 20 -1.13 -5.19 -3.27
N ASN A 21 -0.41 -5.77 -2.30
CA ASN A 21 0.41 -6.97 -2.48
C ASN A 21 1.39 -6.89 -3.67
N VAL A 22 2.14 -5.79 -3.77
CA VAL A 22 3.06 -5.49 -4.88
C VAL A 22 3.99 -6.67 -5.19
N ARG A 23 4.57 -7.31 -4.16
CA ARG A 23 5.38 -8.52 -4.32
C ARG A 23 4.65 -9.61 -5.11
N GLU A 24 3.47 -10.00 -4.64
CA GLU A 24 2.70 -11.11 -5.20
C GLU A 24 2.20 -10.79 -6.61
N VAL A 25 1.69 -9.58 -6.82
CA VAL A 25 1.20 -9.13 -8.13
C VAL A 25 2.34 -9.06 -9.14
N THR A 26 3.52 -8.56 -8.74
CA THR A 26 4.70 -8.53 -9.60
C THR A 26 5.08 -9.95 -10.06
N GLN A 27 5.07 -10.93 -9.16
CA GLN A 27 5.41 -12.31 -9.49
C GLN A 27 4.37 -12.97 -10.42
N LYS A 28 3.08 -12.68 -10.24
CA LYS A 28 2.00 -13.32 -11.01
C LYS A 28 1.70 -12.64 -12.34
N GLN A 29 1.78 -11.32 -12.40
CA GLN A 29 1.28 -10.51 -13.51
C GLN A 29 2.31 -9.52 -14.07
N GLY A 30 3.44 -9.33 -13.38
CA GLY A 30 4.53 -8.45 -13.80
C GLY A 30 4.31 -6.97 -13.51
N LEU A 31 5.40 -6.20 -13.59
CA LEU A 31 5.40 -4.76 -13.29
C LEU A 31 4.52 -3.94 -14.23
N VAL A 32 4.40 -4.35 -15.50
CA VAL A 32 3.53 -3.68 -16.49
C VAL A 32 2.07 -3.68 -16.02
N HIS A 33 1.63 -4.75 -15.34
CA HIS A 33 0.28 -4.80 -14.79
C HIS A 33 0.06 -3.72 -13.72
N LEU A 34 0.99 -3.60 -12.78
CA LEU A 34 0.95 -2.58 -11.73
C LEU A 34 1.01 -1.16 -12.28
N GLN A 35 1.83 -0.90 -13.31
CA GLN A 35 1.89 0.41 -13.97
C GLN A 35 0.58 0.77 -14.67
N LYS A 36 -0.09 -0.21 -15.30
CA LYS A 36 -1.42 -0.01 -15.90
C LYS A 36 -2.46 0.29 -14.85
N GLN A 37 -2.46 -0.45 -13.73
CA GLN A 37 -3.37 -0.20 -12.62
C GLN A 37 -3.17 1.22 -12.06
N LEU A 38 -1.93 1.60 -11.77
CA LEU A 38 -1.60 2.94 -11.26
C LEU A 38 -2.13 4.06 -12.17
N LEU A 39 -1.87 3.93 -13.48
CA LEU A 39 -2.34 4.90 -14.47
C LEU A 39 -3.85 4.89 -14.60
N SER A 40 -4.49 3.71 -14.56
CA SER A 40 -5.95 3.58 -14.64
C SER A 40 -6.63 4.26 -13.46
N ASP A 41 -6.14 4.03 -12.24
CA ASP A 41 -6.68 4.61 -11.01
C ASP A 41 -6.59 6.14 -11.02
N ILE A 42 -5.47 6.70 -11.50
CA ILE A 42 -5.23 8.15 -11.46
C ILE A 42 -5.87 8.89 -12.64
N LEU A 43 -5.91 8.27 -13.82
CA LEU A 43 -6.48 8.88 -15.01
C LEU A 43 -7.99 8.63 -15.13
N PHE A 44 -8.53 7.70 -14.35
CA PHE A 44 -9.89 7.18 -14.49
C PHE A 44 -10.14 6.62 -15.91
N GLU A 45 -9.11 5.99 -16.50
CA GLU A 45 -9.13 5.42 -17.85
C GLU A 45 -8.98 3.89 -17.80
N SER A 46 -9.91 3.16 -18.42
CA SER A 46 -9.89 1.69 -18.41
C SER A 46 -8.85 1.06 -19.35
N ASN A 47 -8.38 1.80 -20.36
CA ASN A 47 -7.49 1.29 -21.40
C ASN A 47 -6.18 2.09 -21.45
N VAL A 48 -5.31 1.83 -20.49
CA VAL A 48 -3.97 2.41 -20.49
C VAL A 48 -3.05 1.59 -21.39
N ASP A 49 -2.60 2.23 -22.46
CA ASP A 49 -1.63 1.66 -23.39
C ASP A 49 -0.21 1.64 -22.77
N VAL A 50 0.22 0.47 -22.28
CA VAL A 50 1.58 0.21 -21.77
C VAL A 50 2.01 -1.18 -22.23
N HIS A 51 3.12 -1.27 -22.95
CA HIS A 51 3.63 -2.54 -23.50
C HIS A 51 4.89 -3.05 -22.81
N ASN A 52 5.59 -2.20 -22.06
CA ASN A 52 6.80 -2.56 -21.32
C ASN A 52 7.02 -1.59 -20.15
N VAL A 53 7.93 -1.95 -19.25
CA VAL A 53 8.19 -1.21 -18.00
C VAL A 53 8.66 0.21 -18.26
N HIS A 54 9.59 0.43 -19.21
CA HIS A 54 10.13 1.76 -19.51
C HIS A 54 9.08 2.71 -20.09
N MET A 55 8.18 2.18 -20.93
CA MET A 55 7.02 2.93 -21.44
C MET A 55 6.08 3.32 -20.30
N GLY A 56 5.83 2.40 -19.37
CA GLY A 56 5.01 2.67 -18.18
C GLY A 56 5.62 3.76 -17.32
N ILE A 57 6.92 3.69 -17.00
CA ILE A 57 7.68 4.72 -16.27
C ILE A 57 7.50 6.08 -16.94
N SER A 58 7.75 6.15 -18.25
CA SER A 58 7.66 7.40 -19.01
C SER A 58 6.26 8.00 -18.94
N LYS A 59 5.22 7.17 -19.04
CA LYS A 59 3.83 7.60 -18.96
C LYS A 59 3.44 8.06 -17.56
N ILE A 60 3.81 7.31 -16.52
CA ILE A 60 3.59 7.68 -15.12
C ILE A 60 4.18 9.07 -14.88
N ARG A 61 5.46 9.26 -15.18
CA ARG A 61 6.14 10.55 -15.03
C ARG A 61 5.44 11.68 -15.80
N GLN A 62 5.14 11.47 -17.08
CA GLN A 62 4.52 12.50 -17.92
C GLN A 62 3.13 12.92 -17.39
N ARG A 63 2.35 11.96 -16.88
CA ARG A 63 0.97 12.19 -16.46
C ARG A 63 0.86 12.74 -15.05
N LEU A 64 1.86 12.48 -14.20
CA LEU A 64 1.80 12.80 -12.77
C LEU A 64 2.72 13.94 -12.33
N CYS A 65 3.64 14.42 -13.17
CA CYS A 65 4.66 15.42 -12.79
C CYS A 65 4.10 16.74 -12.23
N ASN A 66 2.85 17.09 -12.53
CA ASN A 66 2.19 18.30 -12.05
C ASN A 66 0.91 18.03 -11.25
N ARG A 67 0.65 16.77 -10.88
CA ARG A 67 -0.54 16.39 -10.13
C ARG A 67 -0.20 16.09 -8.68
N MET A 68 -0.99 16.60 -7.76
CA MET A 68 -0.89 16.24 -6.34
C MET A 68 -1.61 14.91 -6.09
N VAL A 69 -0.86 13.81 -5.94
CA VAL A 69 -1.41 12.45 -5.83
C VAL A 69 -1.09 11.78 -4.50
N LEU A 70 -1.94 10.82 -4.11
CA LEU A 70 -1.67 9.88 -3.02
C LEU A 70 -1.48 8.46 -3.57
N ILE A 71 -0.28 7.92 -3.49
CA ILE A 71 0.02 6.55 -3.95
C ILE A 71 0.38 5.70 -2.75
N ILE A 72 -0.23 4.52 -2.64
CA ILE A 72 0.09 3.55 -1.60
C ILE A 72 0.58 2.27 -2.26
N LEU A 73 1.84 1.90 -1.98
CA LEU A 73 2.51 0.69 -2.45
C LEU A 73 2.62 -0.28 -1.28
N ASP A 74 1.86 -1.37 -1.31
CA ASP A 74 1.79 -2.31 -0.19
C ASP A 74 2.54 -3.61 -0.44
N ASP A 75 3.27 -4.08 0.56
CA ASP A 75 4.10 -5.30 0.55
C ASP A 75 5.14 -5.31 -0.59
N VAL A 76 5.96 -4.26 -0.65
CA VAL A 76 7.10 -4.17 -1.57
C VAL A 76 8.30 -4.92 -1.00
N ASP A 77 8.98 -5.72 -1.81
CA ASP A 77 10.14 -6.52 -1.39
C ASP A 77 11.35 -6.46 -2.32
N GLN A 78 11.27 -5.75 -3.45
CA GLN A 78 12.39 -5.59 -4.40
C GLN A 78 12.57 -4.14 -4.85
N LEU A 79 13.82 -3.73 -5.11
CA LEU A 79 14.14 -2.38 -5.57
C LEU A 79 13.54 -2.08 -6.95
N GLU A 80 13.58 -3.07 -7.86
CA GLU A 80 13.03 -2.97 -9.22
C GLU A 80 11.52 -2.63 -9.22
N GLN A 81 10.78 -3.04 -8.18
CA GLN A 81 9.37 -2.69 -8.03
C GLN A 81 9.21 -1.18 -7.76
N LEU A 82 10.05 -0.62 -6.89
CA LEU A 82 10.02 0.80 -6.58
C LEU A 82 10.46 1.63 -7.79
N GLU A 83 11.58 1.27 -8.41
CA GLU A 83 12.11 1.95 -9.61
C GLU A 83 11.13 1.95 -10.79
N ALA A 84 10.24 0.96 -10.86
CA ALA A 84 9.21 0.88 -11.90
C ALA A 84 7.94 1.69 -11.59
N LEU A 85 7.68 2.02 -10.32
CA LEU A 85 6.40 2.56 -9.86
C LEU A 85 6.48 3.99 -9.33
N CYS A 86 7.62 4.39 -8.78
CA CYS A 86 7.77 5.72 -8.20
C CYS A 86 9.22 6.23 -8.20
N ASP A 87 9.35 7.54 -8.31
CA ASP A 87 10.58 8.30 -8.06
C ASP A 87 10.20 9.69 -7.56
N HIS A 88 11.08 10.31 -6.78
CA HIS A 88 10.88 11.65 -6.22
C HIS A 88 10.56 12.73 -7.25
N SER A 89 11.09 12.59 -8.47
CA SER A 89 10.92 13.57 -9.55
C SER A 89 9.64 13.40 -10.39
N TRP A 90 8.82 12.39 -10.12
CA TRP A 90 7.70 12.03 -11.00
C TRP A 90 6.37 12.69 -10.66
N PHE A 91 6.25 13.30 -9.49
CA PHE A 91 4.95 13.74 -8.95
C PHE A 91 4.92 15.24 -8.67
N GLY A 92 3.72 15.83 -8.74
CA GLY A 92 3.51 17.24 -8.43
C GLY A 92 3.74 17.56 -6.94
N SER A 93 3.99 18.83 -6.66
CA SER A 93 4.18 19.31 -5.28
C SER A 93 2.97 18.97 -4.40
N GLY A 94 3.23 18.57 -3.15
CA GLY A 94 2.20 18.14 -2.20
C GLY A 94 1.80 16.67 -2.30
N SER A 95 2.27 15.94 -3.32
CA SER A 95 2.05 14.49 -3.44
C SER A 95 2.61 13.71 -2.26
N ARG A 96 2.02 12.55 -1.98
CA ARG A 96 2.48 11.62 -0.95
C ARG A 96 2.50 10.21 -1.47
N ILE A 97 3.62 9.52 -1.26
CA ILE A 97 3.79 8.12 -1.59
C ILE A 97 4.05 7.40 -0.27
N ILE A 98 3.24 6.39 0.02
CA ILE A 98 3.34 5.56 1.22
C ILE A 98 3.75 4.18 0.76
N ILE A 99 4.86 3.68 1.29
CA ILE A 99 5.40 2.36 0.96
C ILE A 99 5.36 1.52 2.22
N THR A 100 4.75 0.34 2.16
CA THR A 100 4.86 -0.67 3.20
C THR A 100 5.83 -1.75 2.74
N SER A 101 6.74 -2.12 3.62
CA SER A 101 7.68 -3.21 3.38
C SER A 101 8.04 -3.87 4.70
N ARG A 102 8.38 -5.15 4.63
CA ARG A 102 8.98 -5.92 5.73
C ARG A 102 10.50 -5.76 5.77
N ASP A 103 11.10 -5.23 4.71
CA ASP A 103 12.54 -5.02 4.58
C ASP A 103 12.90 -3.54 4.76
N GLU A 104 13.45 -3.22 5.92
CA GLU A 104 13.92 -1.87 6.22
C GLU A 104 15.11 -1.46 5.34
N HIS A 105 15.98 -2.41 4.97
CA HIS A 105 17.16 -2.13 4.15
C HIS A 105 16.78 -1.74 2.73
N LEU A 106 15.74 -2.36 2.18
CA LEU A 106 15.17 -1.98 0.89
C LEU A 106 14.76 -0.49 0.88
N LEU A 107 14.00 -0.05 1.89
CA LEU A 107 13.53 1.34 1.98
C LEU A 107 14.69 2.33 2.16
N ARG A 108 15.72 1.95 2.92
CA ARG A 108 16.94 2.75 3.08
C ARG A 108 17.71 2.87 1.76
N THR A 109 17.84 1.77 1.03
CA THR A 109 18.54 1.72 -0.25
C THR A 109 17.82 2.56 -1.30
N PHE A 110 16.49 2.51 -1.34
CA PHE A 110 15.69 3.34 -2.24
C PHE A 110 15.75 4.84 -1.89
N GLY A 111 16.00 5.19 -0.62
CA GLY A 111 16.14 6.58 -0.20
C GLY A 111 14.80 7.28 0.09
N VAL A 112 13.95 6.64 0.90
CA VAL A 112 12.69 7.27 1.37
C VAL A 112 12.96 8.45 2.32
N ASP A 113 12.12 9.49 2.26
CA ASP A 113 12.29 10.70 3.09
C ASP A 113 12.04 10.45 4.58
N ILE A 114 11.02 9.64 4.88
CA ILE A 114 10.53 9.38 6.23
C ILE A 114 10.30 7.88 6.37
N MET A 115 10.83 7.32 7.44
CA MET A 115 10.67 5.90 7.78
C MET A 115 9.93 5.77 9.11
N TYR A 116 8.88 4.95 9.12
CA TYR A 116 8.12 4.66 10.33
C TYR A 116 8.06 3.16 10.56
N LYS A 117 8.63 2.71 11.68
CA LYS A 117 8.53 1.31 12.11
C LYS A 117 7.23 1.10 12.85
N VAL A 118 6.31 0.37 12.24
CA VAL A 118 5.04 -0.02 12.86
C VAL A 118 5.35 -0.95 14.03
N LYS A 119 4.78 -0.66 15.21
CA LYS A 119 4.88 -1.53 16.37
C LYS A 119 3.97 -2.74 16.18
N ALA A 120 4.46 -3.91 16.58
CA ALA A 120 3.61 -5.09 16.72
C ALA A 120 2.46 -4.79 17.71
N LEU A 121 1.32 -5.41 17.45
CA LEU A 121 0.21 -5.40 18.40
C LEU A 121 0.63 -6.18 19.64
N THR A 122 0.24 -5.70 20.81
CA THR A 122 0.28 -6.50 22.03
C THR A 122 -0.70 -7.68 21.91
N ASP A 123 -0.50 -8.75 22.67
CA ASP A 123 -1.42 -9.91 22.65
C ASP A 123 -2.88 -9.50 22.90
N ALA A 124 -3.10 -8.52 23.78
CA ALA A 124 -4.42 -7.97 24.05
C ALA A 124 -5.02 -7.24 22.83
N GLU A 125 -4.23 -6.43 22.13
CA GLU A 125 -4.66 -5.72 20.92
C GLU A 125 -4.87 -6.69 19.75
N ALA A 126 -4.00 -7.69 19.61
CA ALA A 126 -4.11 -8.75 18.60
C ALA A 126 -5.36 -9.60 18.83
N LEU A 127 -5.65 -9.99 20.09
CA LEU A 127 -6.88 -10.66 20.46
C LEU A 127 -8.12 -9.81 20.19
N GLN A 128 -8.08 -8.53 20.54
CA GLN A 128 -9.18 -7.62 20.27
C GLN A 128 -9.42 -7.47 18.76
N LEU A 129 -8.35 -7.34 17.97
CA LEU A 129 -8.43 -7.25 16.51
C LEU A 129 -9.00 -8.54 15.92
N PHE A 130 -8.49 -9.70 16.34
CA PHE A 130 -8.99 -11.01 15.94
C PHE A 130 -10.47 -11.15 16.26
N CYS A 131 -10.89 -10.83 17.49
CA CYS A 131 -12.30 -10.91 17.87
C CYS A 131 -13.18 -10.01 16.99
N ARG A 132 -12.70 -8.80 16.72
CA ARG A 132 -13.40 -7.84 15.87
C ARG A 132 -13.54 -8.33 14.44
N LYS A 133 -12.56 -9.04 13.91
CA LYS A 133 -12.57 -9.56 12.53
C LYS A 133 -13.37 -10.86 12.40
N ALA A 134 -13.15 -11.82 13.29
CA ALA A 134 -13.77 -13.14 13.23
C ALA A 134 -15.23 -13.13 13.71
N PHE A 135 -15.51 -12.44 14.83
CA PHE A 135 -16.84 -12.46 15.47
C PHE A 135 -17.65 -11.18 15.24
N LYS A 136 -17.08 -10.19 14.52
CA LYS A 136 -17.68 -8.85 14.31
C LYS A 136 -18.01 -8.13 15.62
N LYS A 137 -17.34 -8.50 16.73
CA LYS A 137 -17.54 -7.98 18.09
C LYS A 137 -16.19 -7.64 18.74
N GLY A 138 -16.18 -6.71 19.69
CA GLY A 138 -14.94 -6.34 20.39
C GLY A 138 -14.45 -7.38 21.43
N GLN A 139 -15.28 -8.38 21.72
CA GLN A 139 -15.01 -9.44 22.69
C GLN A 139 -15.59 -10.76 22.19
N VAL A 140 -15.00 -11.85 22.64
CA VAL A 140 -15.41 -13.23 22.39
C VAL A 140 -16.04 -13.80 23.67
N SER A 141 -17.00 -14.73 23.57
CA SER A 141 -17.53 -15.40 24.76
C SER A 141 -16.45 -16.25 25.42
N GLU A 142 -16.60 -16.52 26.72
CA GLU A 142 -15.61 -17.30 27.49
C GLU A 142 -15.29 -18.65 26.82
N ASP A 143 -16.30 -19.30 26.24
CA ASP A 143 -16.17 -20.59 25.54
C ASP A 143 -15.15 -20.58 24.40
N PHE A 144 -15.00 -19.43 23.72
CA PHE A 144 -14.11 -19.29 22.56
C PHE A 144 -12.84 -18.49 22.89
N LEU A 145 -12.73 -17.93 24.09
CA LEU A 145 -11.59 -17.10 24.48
C LEU A 145 -10.26 -17.89 24.45
N LYS A 146 -10.28 -19.13 24.93
CA LYS A 146 -9.11 -20.01 24.89
C LYS A 146 -8.67 -20.31 23.44
N LEU A 147 -9.62 -20.57 22.55
CA LEU A 147 -9.34 -20.80 21.13
C LEU A 147 -8.81 -19.54 20.45
N ALA A 148 -9.40 -18.38 20.75
CA ALA A 148 -8.96 -17.10 20.21
C ALA A 148 -7.51 -16.78 20.63
N ASN A 149 -7.14 -17.02 21.89
CA ASN A 149 -5.77 -16.85 22.36
C ASN A 149 -4.79 -17.77 21.62
N ASN A 150 -5.14 -19.05 21.43
CA ASN A 150 -4.27 -19.98 20.69
C ASN A 150 -4.02 -19.54 19.24
N VAL A 151 -5.05 -18.97 18.59
CA VAL A 151 -4.91 -18.46 17.21
C VAL A 151 -4.03 -17.22 17.16
N VAL A 152 -4.17 -16.31 18.12
CA VAL A 152 -3.31 -15.12 18.23
C VAL A 152 -1.86 -15.53 18.49
N GLU A 153 -1.62 -16.45 19.42
CA GLU A 153 -0.28 -16.96 19.74
C GLU A 153 0.37 -17.65 18.54
N TYR A 154 -0.40 -18.39 17.73
CA TYR A 154 0.08 -19.01 16.50
C TYR A 154 0.44 -18.00 15.40
N ALA A 155 -0.23 -16.85 15.36
CA ALA A 155 -0.08 -15.84 14.31
C ALA A 155 1.01 -14.79 14.61
N ASN A 156 1.54 -14.78 15.84
CA ASN A 156 2.67 -13.95 16.28
C ASN A 156 4.02 -14.60 15.94
#